data_AF-A0A6B2L309-F1
#
_entry.id   AF-A0A6B2L309-F1
#
_cell.length_a   1.000
_cell.length_b   1.000
_cell.length_c   1.000
_cell.angle_alpha   90.00
_cell.angle_beta   90.00
_cell.angle_gamma   90.00
#
_symmetry.space_group_name_H-M   'P 1'
#
loop_
_entity.id
_entity.type
_entity.pdbx_description
1 polymer ?
#
loop_
_entity_poly.entity_id
_entity_poly.type
_entity_poly.pdbx_seq_one_letter_code
_entity_poly.pdbx_strand_id
1 'polypeptide(L)'
;MDQISEAIILHNIKERYDKDLIYTFIGPMLISMNPFRKLDQYGEHLIPEYAAKPPKEDLLPHIYHIAQNAYKSIAFAKSQSVVISGESGAGKTEATKIILKFLCDVSDQTANASSTMSLAKSILATNPILEAFGNAKTIRNNNSSRFGKFIRILFNSGGTIVGAKIDNYLLENTRIIFQAPSERNYHIFYQLLKGASAEQKAKFYLGSPKDYHYLTNGDLEAPGIDDVEWFNSTKTAFSTLGISQDEQDSIFQVVSSVLLLGNVEFGGEESVTIKNTHILALVAKLLGVRDHMLVEALTKRFFGGGGRASSYNIPLNKAQAIENRDALAKELYSKLFDHLVNRLNSALTGTIEPNTLFIGVLDIFGFEIFNHNSLEQFCINYTNERLHLQFNSHMFKAEQEEYEKESVAWEKITFHDNQVHRLY
;
A
#
# COMPACT_ATOMS: atom_id res chain seq x y z
N MET A 1 -8.61 8.91 -34.29
CA MET A 1 -8.91 7.65 -35.00
C MET A 1 -10.26 7.86 -35.66
N ASP A 2 -10.37 7.62 -36.96
CA ASP A 2 -11.60 7.91 -37.72
C ASP A 2 -12.57 6.71 -37.72
N GLN A 3 -12.08 5.52 -37.32
CA GLN A 3 -12.87 4.32 -37.06
C GLN A 3 -12.51 3.78 -35.68
N ILE A 4 -13.54 3.46 -34.88
CA ILE A 4 -13.37 2.93 -33.52
C ILE A 4 -13.89 1.49 -33.51
N SER A 5 -12.98 0.55 -33.24
CA SER A 5 -13.31 -0.85 -32.95
C SER A 5 -12.31 -1.41 -31.95
N GLU A 6 -12.70 -2.44 -31.21
CA GLU A 6 -11.81 -3.13 -30.26
C GLU A 6 -10.51 -3.60 -30.93
N ALA A 7 -10.61 -4.16 -32.14
CA ALA A 7 -9.45 -4.61 -32.92
C ALA A 7 -8.50 -3.47 -33.29
N ILE A 8 -9.03 -2.30 -33.68
CA ILE A 8 -8.21 -1.12 -34.04
C ILE A 8 -7.53 -0.55 -32.79
N ILE A 9 -8.25 -0.46 -31.67
CA ILE A 9 -7.70 0.03 -30.40
C ILE A 9 -6.55 -0.90 -29.95
N LEU A 10 -6.78 -2.21 -29.94
CA LEU A 10 -5.77 -3.19 -29.56
C LEU A 10 -4.55 -3.14 -30.48
N HIS A 11 -4.77 -3.06 -31.79
CA HIS A 11 -3.70 -2.96 -32.77
C HIS A 11 -2.84 -1.70 -32.56
N ASN A 12 -3.47 -0.55 -32.33
CA ASN A 12 -2.75 0.69 -32.07
C ASN A 12 -1.92 0.62 -30.78
N ILE A 13 -2.51 0.14 -29.67
CA ILE A 13 -1.80 -0.03 -28.40
C ILE A 13 -0.61 -0.98 -28.57
N LYS A 14 -0.80 -2.08 -29.31
CA LYS A 14 0.27 -3.04 -29.61
C LYS A 14 1.40 -2.41 -30.43
N GLU A 15 1.10 -1.72 -31.53
CA GLU A 15 2.13 -1.08 -32.35
C GLU A 15 2.94 -0.02 -31.58
N ARG A 16 2.28 0.69 -30.65
CA ARG A 16 2.94 1.64 -29.76
C ARG A 16 3.83 0.90 -28.77
N TYR A 17 3.32 -0.13 -28.11
CA TYR A 17 4.07 -0.94 -27.16
C TYR A 17 5.31 -1.59 -27.79
N ASP A 18 5.20 -2.12 -29.01
CA ASP A 18 6.32 -2.70 -29.77
C ASP A 18 7.42 -1.68 -30.10
N LYS A 19 7.11 -0.37 -30.03
CA LYS A 19 8.05 0.76 -30.19
C LYS A 19 8.43 1.38 -28.84
N ASP A 20 8.21 0.69 -27.73
CA ASP A 20 8.39 1.16 -26.36
C ASP A 20 7.55 2.38 -25.97
N LEU A 21 6.51 2.71 -26.73
CA LEU A 21 5.59 3.82 -26.42
C LEU A 21 4.45 3.33 -25.51
N ILE A 22 4.72 3.24 -24.21
CA ILE A 22 3.82 2.59 -23.24
C ILE A 22 2.57 3.39 -22.86
N TYR A 23 2.56 4.69 -23.15
CA TYR A 23 1.50 5.61 -22.76
C TYR A 23 0.63 5.96 -23.96
N THR A 24 -0.69 5.92 -23.81
CA THR A 24 -1.64 6.26 -24.89
C THR A 24 -2.85 6.99 -24.33
N PHE A 25 -3.20 8.15 -24.89
CA PHE A 25 -4.38 8.90 -24.45
C PHE A 25 -5.68 8.32 -25.02
N ILE A 26 -6.72 8.35 -24.20
CA ILE A 26 -8.12 8.17 -24.61
C ILE A 26 -8.92 9.31 -23.98
N GLY A 27 -9.14 10.39 -24.72
CA GLY A 27 -9.75 11.60 -24.19
C GLY A 27 -8.97 12.14 -22.98
N PRO A 28 -9.60 12.33 -21.80
CA PRO A 28 -8.92 12.78 -20.59
C PRO A 28 -8.14 11.65 -19.86
N MET A 29 -8.29 10.39 -20.29
CA MET A 29 -7.67 9.23 -19.65
C MET A 29 -6.34 8.87 -20.30
N LEU A 30 -5.50 8.16 -19.54
CA LEU A 30 -4.24 7.62 -20.00
C LEU A 30 -4.21 6.10 -19.80
N ILE A 31 -3.99 5.36 -20.88
CA ILE A 31 -3.60 3.95 -20.83
C ILE A 31 -2.09 3.87 -20.63
N SER A 32 -1.66 3.04 -19.69
CA SER A 32 -0.26 2.75 -19.38
C SER A 32 -0.02 1.24 -19.45
N MET A 33 0.83 0.79 -20.38
CA MET A 33 1.18 -0.63 -20.54
C MET A 33 2.50 -0.91 -19.81
N ASN A 34 2.49 -1.76 -18.78
CA ASN A 34 3.70 -2.06 -18.02
C ASN A 34 4.75 -2.81 -18.89
N PRO A 35 5.94 -2.24 -19.14
CA PRO A 35 6.96 -2.87 -19.97
C PRO A 35 7.77 -3.98 -19.26
N PHE A 36 7.61 -4.14 -17.93
CA PHE A 36 8.42 -5.05 -17.09
C PHE A 36 9.94 -4.85 -17.15
N ARG A 37 10.37 -3.71 -17.69
CA ARG A 37 11.76 -3.27 -17.76
C ARG A 37 11.82 -1.76 -17.63
N LYS A 38 12.97 -1.24 -17.21
CA LYS A 38 13.21 0.20 -17.20
C LYS A 38 13.30 0.71 -18.63
N LEU A 39 12.62 1.81 -18.92
CA LEU A 39 12.70 2.53 -20.18
C LEU A 39 13.31 3.90 -19.90
N ASP A 40 14.57 4.09 -20.28
CA ASP A 40 15.30 5.33 -19.97
C ASP A 40 14.70 6.57 -20.62
N GLN A 41 13.93 6.39 -21.70
CA GLN A 41 13.19 7.47 -22.37
C GLN A 41 12.06 8.07 -21.53
N TYR A 42 11.63 7.41 -20.45
CA TYR A 42 10.55 7.87 -19.55
C TYR A 42 11.10 8.19 -18.16
N GLY A 43 12.08 9.10 -18.12
CA GLY A 43 12.78 9.49 -16.90
C GLY A 43 12.47 10.90 -16.42
N GLU A 44 13.04 11.24 -15.27
CA GLU A 44 12.88 12.55 -14.61
C GLU A 44 13.38 13.72 -15.45
N HIS A 45 14.28 13.47 -16.40
CA HIS A 45 14.80 14.47 -17.33
C HIS A 45 13.69 15.12 -18.20
N LEU A 46 12.54 14.46 -18.35
CA LEU A 46 11.39 15.00 -19.07
C LEU A 46 10.52 15.94 -18.22
N ILE A 47 10.65 15.93 -16.88
CA ILE A 47 9.81 16.72 -15.99
C ILE A 47 9.80 18.20 -16.35
N PRO A 48 10.94 18.89 -16.59
CA PRO A 48 10.95 20.30 -16.93
C PRO A 48 10.19 20.62 -18.23
N GLU A 49 10.34 19.77 -19.25
CA GLU A 49 9.64 19.95 -20.53
C GLU A 49 8.13 19.80 -20.38
N TYR A 50 7.69 18.74 -19.70
CA TYR A 50 6.26 18.48 -19.44
C TYR A 50 5.66 19.47 -18.44
N ALA A 51 6.47 20.09 -17.57
CA ALA A 51 6.00 21.13 -16.65
C ALA A 51 5.74 22.46 -17.35
N ALA A 52 6.59 22.84 -18.32
CA ALA A 52 6.51 24.11 -19.04
C ALA A 52 5.37 24.16 -20.07
N LYS A 53 5.20 23.09 -20.86
CA LYS A 53 4.26 23.07 -21.99
C LYS A 53 2.81 22.81 -21.54
N PRO A 54 1.78 23.44 -22.11
CA PRO A 54 0.40 23.06 -21.86
C PRO A 54 0.07 21.63 -22.32
N PRO A 55 -0.98 21.01 -21.75
CA PRO A 55 -1.25 19.57 -21.80
C PRO A 55 -1.65 18.99 -23.17
N LYS A 56 -1.56 19.80 -24.22
CA LYS A 56 -2.00 19.51 -25.60
C LYS A 56 -1.04 20.05 -26.67
N GLU A 57 0.14 20.52 -26.29
CA GLU A 57 1.22 20.78 -27.27
C GLU A 57 1.80 19.45 -27.78
N ASP A 58 2.67 19.51 -28.81
CA ASP A 58 3.25 18.38 -29.57
C ASP A 58 4.16 17.42 -28.74
N LEU A 59 3.81 17.15 -27.49
CA LEU A 59 4.44 16.17 -26.61
C LEU A 59 3.78 14.80 -26.76
N LEU A 60 4.59 13.76 -26.62
CA LEU A 60 4.09 12.39 -26.59
C LEU A 60 3.23 12.15 -25.34
N PRO A 61 2.22 11.27 -25.42
CA PRO A 61 1.45 10.86 -24.24
C PRO A 61 2.36 10.40 -23.10
N HIS A 62 2.07 10.88 -21.89
CA HIS A 62 2.87 10.59 -20.71
C HIS A 62 2.06 10.81 -19.44
N ILE A 63 2.38 10.08 -18.37
CA ILE A 63 1.74 10.26 -17.07
C ILE A 63 1.98 11.65 -16.46
N TYR A 64 3.06 12.32 -16.85
CA TYR A 64 3.34 13.71 -16.47
C TYR A 64 2.27 14.69 -16.96
N HIS A 65 1.61 14.43 -18.10
CA HIS A 65 0.47 15.24 -18.51
C HIS A 65 -0.69 15.15 -17.52
N ILE A 66 -0.97 13.95 -16.99
CA ILE A 66 -2.03 13.75 -15.99
C ILE A 66 -1.68 14.49 -14.69
N ALA A 67 -0.43 14.36 -14.24
CA ALA A 67 0.05 15.07 -13.04
C ALA A 67 0.04 16.60 -13.22
N GLN A 68 0.46 17.10 -14.38
CA GLN A 68 0.46 18.52 -14.71
C GLN A 68 -0.95 19.08 -14.82
N ASN A 69 -1.89 18.35 -15.43
CA ASN A 69 -3.30 18.72 -15.48
C ASN A 69 -3.87 18.89 -14.08
N ALA A 70 -3.63 17.90 -13.20
CA ALA A 70 -4.06 17.98 -11.81
C ALA A 70 -3.43 19.19 -11.09
N TYR A 71 -2.12 19.43 -11.28
CA TYR A 71 -1.41 20.55 -10.69
C TYR A 71 -1.91 21.92 -11.15
N LYS A 72 -2.04 22.14 -12.46
CA LYS A 72 -2.59 23.38 -13.02
C LYS A 72 -4.03 23.63 -12.56
N SER A 73 -4.78 22.57 -12.28
CA SER A 73 -6.17 22.69 -11.83
C SER A 73 -6.31 23.24 -10.39
N ILE A 74 -5.24 23.21 -9.58
CA ILE A 74 -5.19 23.88 -8.27
C ILE A 74 -5.44 25.39 -8.43
N ALA A 75 -4.95 26.01 -9.52
CA ALA A 75 -5.13 27.44 -9.78
C ALA A 75 -6.61 27.84 -9.93
N PHE A 76 -7.49 26.88 -10.23
CA PHE A 76 -8.95 27.08 -10.29
C PHE A 76 -9.65 26.82 -8.95
N ALA A 77 -8.92 26.82 -7.84
CA ALA A 77 -9.42 26.64 -6.48
C ALA A 77 -10.18 25.32 -6.24
N LYS A 78 -9.80 24.24 -6.93
CA LYS A 78 -10.43 22.91 -6.79
C LYS A 78 -9.40 21.83 -6.50
N SER A 79 -9.62 21.05 -5.45
CA SER A 79 -8.85 19.83 -5.18
C SER A 79 -9.07 18.81 -6.30
N GLN A 80 -8.04 18.03 -6.59
CA GLN A 80 -8.03 17.04 -7.67
C GLN A 80 -7.74 15.65 -7.13
N SER A 81 -8.09 14.64 -7.92
CA SER A 81 -7.67 13.26 -7.66
C SER A 81 -7.25 12.56 -8.93
N VAL A 82 -6.16 11.80 -8.85
CA VAL A 82 -5.73 10.85 -9.89
C VAL A 82 -6.00 9.45 -9.36
N VAL A 83 -6.88 8.72 -10.05
CA VAL A 83 -7.23 7.34 -9.73
C VAL A 83 -6.51 6.42 -10.70
N ILE A 84 -5.75 5.46 -10.18
CA ILE A 84 -4.99 4.52 -10.99
C ILE A 84 -5.61 3.13 -10.82
N SER A 85 -6.16 2.57 -11.90
CA SER A 85 -6.79 1.26 -11.91
C SER A 85 -5.96 0.25 -12.71
N GLY A 86 -6.18 -1.04 -12.43
CA GLY A 86 -5.53 -2.14 -13.14
C GLY A 86 -5.34 -3.38 -12.27
N GLU A 87 -5.12 -4.52 -12.91
CA GLU A 87 -4.85 -5.78 -12.23
C GLU A 87 -3.56 -5.75 -11.39
N SER A 88 -3.37 -6.76 -10.55
CA SER A 88 -2.12 -6.97 -9.81
C SER A 88 -0.95 -7.11 -10.79
N GLY A 89 0.10 -6.29 -10.62
CA GLY A 89 1.25 -6.22 -11.53
C GLY A 89 1.15 -5.22 -12.70
N ALA A 90 0.02 -4.52 -12.86
CA ALA A 90 -0.17 -3.57 -13.97
C ALA A 90 0.68 -2.27 -13.88
N GLY A 91 1.45 -2.07 -12.80
CA GLY A 91 2.31 -0.88 -12.64
C GLY A 91 1.70 0.30 -11.86
N LYS A 92 0.60 0.08 -11.12
CA LYS A 92 -0.11 1.14 -10.37
C LYS A 92 0.77 1.89 -9.35
N THR A 93 1.55 1.14 -8.58
CA THR A 93 2.46 1.70 -7.56
C THR A 93 3.61 2.48 -8.20
N GLU A 94 4.14 2.02 -9.33
CA GLU A 94 5.16 2.76 -10.08
C GLU A 94 4.59 4.04 -10.69
N ALA A 95 3.39 3.98 -11.28
CA ALA A 95 2.67 5.16 -11.76
C ALA A 95 2.46 6.21 -10.65
N THR A 96 2.12 5.75 -9.43
CA THR A 96 1.97 6.61 -8.25
C THR A 96 3.28 7.31 -7.90
N LYS A 97 4.40 6.59 -7.86
CA LYS A 97 5.73 7.17 -7.62
C LYS A 97 6.08 8.24 -8.64
N ILE A 98 5.82 7.97 -9.93
CA ILE A 98 6.11 8.91 -11.03
C ILE A 98 5.27 10.19 -10.90
N ILE A 99 3.97 10.08 -10.57
CA ILE A 99 3.10 11.25 -10.34
C ILE A 99 3.60 12.07 -9.14
N LEU A 100 3.89 11.41 -8.01
CA LEU A 100 4.35 12.09 -6.81
C LEU A 100 5.67 12.83 -7.04
N LYS A 101 6.60 12.19 -7.76
CA LYS A 101 7.88 12.78 -8.13
C LYS A 101 7.69 14.03 -8.99
N PHE A 102 6.82 13.98 -10.00
CA PHE A 102 6.46 15.14 -10.82
C PHE A 102 5.89 16.28 -9.99
N LEU A 103 4.91 16.01 -9.11
CA LEU A 103 4.29 17.03 -8.28
C LEU A 103 5.29 17.68 -7.31
N CYS A 104 6.20 16.89 -6.75
CA CYS A 104 7.28 17.38 -5.89
C CYS A 104 8.21 18.33 -6.67
N ASP A 105 8.72 17.89 -7.82
CA ASP A 105 9.71 18.64 -8.59
C ASP A 105 9.14 19.96 -9.16
N VAL A 106 7.88 19.96 -9.62
CA VAL A 106 7.23 21.18 -10.12
C VAL A 106 6.94 22.17 -9.00
N SER A 107 6.60 21.69 -7.80
CA SER A 107 6.38 22.55 -6.65
C SER A 107 7.66 23.16 -6.10
N ASP A 108 8.79 22.44 -6.17
CA ASP A 108 10.09 22.97 -5.76
C ASP A 108 10.57 24.10 -6.69
N GLN A 109 10.22 24.07 -7.97
CA GLN A 109 10.54 25.15 -8.91
C GLN A 109 9.79 26.46 -8.61
N THR A 110 8.63 26.40 -7.94
CA THR A 110 7.83 27.59 -7.60
C THR A 110 8.19 28.19 -6.23
N ALA A 111 8.98 27.48 -5.42
CA ALA A 111 9.34 27.89 -4.06
C ALA A 111 10.81 28.34 -3.93
N ASN A 112 11.09 29.24 -2.98
CA ASN A 112 12.48 29.54 -2.58
C ASN A 112 13.09 28.30 -1.87
N ALA A 113 14.19 27.80 -2.42
CA ALA A 113 14.63 26.40 -2.40
C ALA A 113 14.96 25.70 -1.06
N SER A 114 14.86 26.34 0.12
CA SER A 114 15.42 25.74 1.36
C SER A 114 14.44 24.92 2.20
N SER A 115 13.14 25.25 2.24
CA SER A 115 12.16 24.55 3.11
C SER A 115 11.31 23.51 2.38
N THR A 116 11.02 23.68 1.09
CA THR A 116 10.14 22.79 0.32
C THR A 116 10.85 21.49 -0.09
N MET A 117 12.16 21.57 -0.39
CA MET A 117 13.02 20.43 -0.73
C MET A 117 13.02 19.33 0.37
N SER A 118 12.80 19.68 1.63
CA SER A 118 12.76 18.69 2.73
C SER A 118 11.46 17.89 2.75
N LEU A 119 10.33 18.51 2.39
CA LEU A 119 9.01 17.90 2.44
C LEU A 119 8.75 17.01 1.23
N ALA A 120 9.11 17.46 0.03
CA ALA A 120 9.08 16.64 -1.19
C ALA A 120 9.88 15.34 -1.02
N LYS A 121 11.11 15.46 -0.51
CA LYS A 121 11.95 14.30 -0.20
C LYS A 121 11.32 13.39 0.86
N SER A 122 10.68 13.96 1.88
CA SER A 122 9.97 13.19 2.92
C SER A 122 8.79 12.40 2.35
N ILE A 123 8.00 13.00 1.46
CA ILE A 123 6.88 12.33 0.78
C ILE A 123 7.39 11.09 0.04
N LEU A 124 8.44 11.24 -0.76
CA LEU A 124 9.02 10.14 -1.53
C LEU A 124 9.64 9.06 -0.63
N ALA A 125 10.28 9.46 0.48
CA ALA A 125 10.88 8.57 1.47
C ALA A 125 9.85 7.69 2.21
N THR A 126 8.55 7.97 2.12
CA THR A 126 7.54 7.09 2.73
C THR A 126 7.38 5.75 2.01
N ASN A 127 7.66 5.69 0.70
CA ASN A 127 7.38 4.48 -0.09
C ASN A 127 8.20 3.25 0.34
N PRO A 128 9.54 3.33 0.57
CA PRO A 128 10.30 2.17 1.04
C PRO A 128 9.79 1.57 2.35
N ILE A 129 9.26 2.39 3.25
CA ILE A 129 8.66 1.93 4.51
C ILE A 129 7.32 1.25 4.24
N LEU A 130 6.43 1.91 3.51
CA LEU A 130 5.12 1.36 3.20
C LEU A 130 5.20 0.06 2.39
N GLU A 131 6.15 -0.04 1.46
CA GLU A 131 6.38 -1.26 0.68
C GLU A 131 6.99 -2.37 1.54
N ALA A 132 7.96 -2.06 2.42
CA ALA A 132 8.51 -3.05 3.33
C ALA A 132 7.43 -3.70 4.22
N PHE A 133 6.52 -2.90 4.77
CA PHE A 133 5.52 -3.38 5.74
C PHE A 133 4.17 -3.75 5.12
N GLY A 134 3.87 -3.28 3.91
CA GLY A 134 2.56 -3.43 3.26
C GLY A 134 2.59 -4.19 1.94
N ASN A 135 3.77 -4.49 1.38
CA ASN A 135 3.88 -5.26 0.15
C ASN A 135 4.43 -6.66 0.38
N ALA A 136 4.05 -7.57 -0.51
CA ALA A 136 4.52 -8.95 -0.50
C ALA A 136 4.61 -9.51 -1.92
N LYS A 137 5.35 -10.62 -2.04
CA LYS A 137 5.42 -11.41 -3.26
C LYS A 137 4.14 -12.23 -3.43
N THR A 138 3.47 -12.09 -4.57
CA THR A 138 2.38 -12.95 -5.04
C THR A 138 2.80 -13.71 -6.30
N ILE A 139 1.91 -14.56 -6.83
CA ILE A 139 2.15 -15.30 -8.07
C ILE A 139 2.44 -14.36 -9.26
N ARG A 140 1.77 -13.20 -9.32
CA ARG A 140 1.82 -12.29 -10.48
C ARG A 140 2.76 -11.10 -10.29
N ASN A 141 3.08 -10.74 -9.05
CA ASN A 141 3.85 -9.55 -8.74
C ASN A 141 4.71 -9.77 -7.50
N ASN A 142 6.03 -9.62 -7.66
CA ASN A 142 6.97 -9.78 -6.56
C ASN A 142 6.89 -8.66 -5.51
N ASN A 143 6.32 -7.50 -5.85
CA ASN A 143 6.13 -6.35 -4.95
C ASN A 143 4.67 -5.88 -4.98
N SER A 144 3.74 -6.78 -4.64
CA SER A 144 2.31 -6.49 -4.64
C SER A 144 1.89 -5.74 -3.40
N SER A 145 1.25 -4.57 -3.56
CA SER A 145 0.59 -3.86 -2.48
C SER A 145 -0.55 -4.72 -1.90
N ARG A 146 -0.49 -4.99 -0.59
CA ARG A 146 -1.52 -5.75 0.16
C ARG A 146 -2.32 -4.85 1.11
N PHE A 147 -2.37 -3.57 0.77
CA PHE A 147 -3.19 -2.53 1.37
C PHE A 147 -3.52 -1.49 0.30
N GLY A 148 -4.62 -0.77 0.45
CA GLY A 148 -4.95 0.40 -0.35
C GLY A 148 -4.33 1.66 0.25
N LYS A 149 -3.86 2.57 -0.60
CA LYS A 149 -3.18 3.80 -0.21
C LYS A 149 -3.79 4.99 -0.94
N PHE A 150 -4.19 6.01 -0.18
CA PHE A 150 -4.56 7.31 -0.71
C PHE A 150 -3.59 8.37 -0.19
N ILE A 151 -2.79 8.95 -1.07
CA ILE A 151 -1.83 10.01 -0.72
C ILE A 151 -2.40 11.34 -1.16
N ARG A 152 -2.67 12.22 -0.20
CA ARG A 152 -3.05 13.61 -0.43
C ARG A 152 -1.83 14.50 -0.29
N ILE A 153 -1.44 15.14 -1.39
CA ILE A 153 -0.43 16.20 -1.36
C ILE A 153 -1.15 17.52 -1.20
N LEU A 154 -0.79 18.28 -0.17
CA LEU A 154 -1.45 19.53 0.22
C LEU A 154 -0.70 20.72 -0.39
N PHE A 155 -1.43 21.64 -0.99
CA PHE A 155 -0.89 22.82 -1.66
C PHE A 155 -1.52 24.09 -1.11
N ASN A 156 -0.71 25.14 -0.98
CA ASN A 156 -1.22 26.49 -0.77
C ASN A 156 -1.77 27.09 -2.08
N SER A 157 -2.35 28.29 -2.01
CA SER A 157 -2.87 29.02 -3.17
C SER A 157 -1.81 29.36 -4.23
N GLY A 158 -0.53 29.38 -3.85
CA GLY A 158 0.61 29.58 -4.76
C GLY A 158 1.11 28.32 -5.47
N GLY A 159 0.51 27.14 -5.21
CA GLY A 159 0.96 25.87 -5.79
C GLY A 159 2.18 25.26 -5.09
N THR A 160 2.59 25.79 -3.93
CA THR A 160 3.66 25.19 -3.14
C THR A 160 3.12 24.08 -2.24
N ILE A 161 3.83 22.96 -2.15
CA ILE A 161 3.51 21.87 -1.23
C ILE A 161 3.71 22.37 0.21
N VAL A 162 2.65 22.24 1.01
CA VAL A 162 2.65 22.62 2.44
C VAL A 162 2.47 21.42 3.37
N GLY A 163 2.17 20.24 2.84
CA GLY A 163 2.04 19.03 3.64
C GLY A 163 1.66 17.82 2.79
N ALA A 164 1.59 16.65 3.42
CA ALA A 164 0.94 15.49 2.84
C ALA A 164 0.23 14.66 3.90
N LYS A 165 -0.76 13.88 3.47
CA LYS A 165 -1.48 12.92 4.31
C LYS A 165 -1.69 11.61 3.58
N ILE A 166 -1.42 10.51 4.28
CA ILE A 166 -1.57 9.15 3.81
C ILE A 166 -2.72 8.52 4.58
N ASP A 167 -3.72 8.04 3.85
CA ASP A 167 -4.78 7.18 4.37
C ASP A 167 -4.54 5.75 3.86
N ASN A 168 -4.48 4.78 4.78
CA ASN A 168 -4.34 3.36 4.48
C ASN A 168 -5.69 2.65 4.62
N TYR A 169 -5.91 1.64 3.77
CA TYR A 169 -7.13 0.85 3.75
C TYR A 169 -6.80 -0.64 3.70
N LEU A 170 -7.40 -1.41 4.61
CA LEU A 170 -7.47 -2.87 4.55
C LEU A 170 -6.11 -3.56 4.31
N LEU A 171 -5.23 -3.53 5.33
CA LEU A 171 -4.04 -4.38 5.34
C LEU A 171 -4.48 -5.87 5.38
N GLU A 172 -3.95 -6.69 4.48
CA GLU A 172 -4.21 -8.14 4.45
C GLU A 172 -3.53 -8.82 5.65
N ASN A 173 -4.19 -8.80 6.81
CA ASN A 173 -3.62 -9.35 8.05
C ASN A 173 -3.52 -10.89 8.03
N THR A 174 -4.34 -11.60 7.24
CA THR A 174 -4.27 -13.06 7.09
C THR A 174 -2.91 -13.52 6.56
N ARG A 175 -2.27 -12.70 5.72
CA ARG A 175 -0.93 -12.95 5.20
C ARG A 175 0.13 -13.14 6.28
N ILE A 176 -0.06 -12.55 7.46
CA ILE A 176 0.91 -12.63 8.56
C ILE A 176 1.08 -14.08 9.02
N ILE A 177 0.00 -14.86 9.06
CA ILE A 177 0.01 -16.22 9.61
C ILE A 177 0.06 -17.31 8.54
N PHE A 178 -0.36 -16.99 7.31
CA PHE A 178 -0.48 -17.96 6.23
C PHE A 178 -0.20 -17.29 4.88
N GLN A 179 0.50 -18.00 4.00
CA GLN A 179 0.74 -17.59 2.63
C GLN A 179 0.46 -18.77 1.71
N ALA A 180 -0.12 -18.51 0.55
CA ALA A 180 -0.31 -19.56 -0.46
C ALA A 180 1.06 -20.00 -1.03
N PRO A 181 1.15 -21.22 -1.61
CA PRO A 181 2.36 -21.66 -2.29
C PRO A 181 2.82 -20.65 -3.34
N SER A 182 4.14 -20.46 -3.48
CA SER A 182 4.75 -19.45 -4.37
C SER A 182 4.55 -17.98 -3.96
N GLU A 183 3.96 -17.70 -2.81
CA GLU A 183 3.86 -16.34 -2.24
C GLU A 183 4.85 -16.13 -1.09
N ARG A 184 5.06 -14.88 -0.67
CA ARG A 184 5.80 -14.54 0.56
C ARG A 184 4.90 -13.86 1.57
N ASN A 185 5.38 -13.83 2.81
CA ASN A 185 4.89 -12.89 3.80
C ASN A 185 5.41 -11.46 3.46
N TYR A 186 5.08 -10.45 4.27
CA TYR A 186 5.53 -9.07 4.06
C TYR A 186 7.05 -8.96 3.97
N HIS A 187 7.54 -8.06 3.10
CA HIS A 187 8.97 -7.93 2.81
C HIS A 187 9.82 -7.66 4.06
N ILE A 188 9.30 -6.87 5.01
CA ILE A 188 10.01 -6.48 6.22
C ILE A 188 10.53 -7.68 7.03
N PHE A 189 9.81 -8.80 7.06
CA PHE A 189 10.26 -9.99 7.79
C PHE A 189 11.59 -10.50 7.23
N TYR A 190 11.69 -10.61 5.91
CA TYR A 190 12.88 -11.12 5.24
C TYR A 190 13.99 -10.07 5.19
N GLN A 191 13.64 -8.81 4.98
CA GLN A 191 14.56 -7.67 5.08
C GLN A 191 15.24 -7.63 6.45
N LEU A 192 14.48 -7.77 7.54
CA LEU A 192 15.03 -7.80 8.89
C LEU A 192 15.93 -9.02 9.10
N LEU A 193 15.48 -10.22 8.76
CA LEU A 193 16.25 -11.45 8.99
C LEU A 193 17.56 -11.51 8.17
N LYS A 194 17.54 -11.02 6.92
CA LYS A 194 18.70 -11.05 6.02
C LYS A 194 19.60 -9.82 6.20
N GLY A 195 19.02 -8.63 6.38
CA GLY A 195 19.72 -7.35 6.40
C GLY A 195 20.17 -6.84 7.79
N ALA A 196 19.67 -7.42 8.89
CA ALA A 196 20.09 -7.03 10.24
C ALA A 196 21.57 -7.31 10.51
N SER A 197 22.24 -6.41 11.25
CA SER A 197 23.60 -6.61 11.74
C SER A 197 23.66 -7.77 12.75
N ALA A 198 24.85 -8.30 13.03
CA ALA A 198 25.03 -9.35 14.04
C ALA A 198 24.53 -8.91 15.42
N GLU A 199 24.75 -7.64 15.78
CA GLU A 199 24.25 -7.05 17.02
C GLU A 199 22.72 -7.00 17.04
N GLN A 200 22.09 -6.54 15.96
CA GLN A 200 20.63 -6.52 15.84
C GLN A 200 20.03 -7.94 15.89
N LYS A 201 20.69 -8.92 15.24
CA LYS A 201 20.26 -10.32 15.30
C LYS A 201 20.30 -10.87 16.72
N ALA A 202 21.35 -10.56 17.48
CA ALA A 202 21.44 -10.93 18.89
C ALA A 202 20.38 -10.18 19.74
N LYS A 203 20.22 -8.88 19.52
CA LYS A 203 19.28 -8.00 20.25
C LYS A 203 17.82 -8.44 20.07
N PHE A 204 17.44 -8.85 18.87
CA PHE A 204 16.07 -9.21 18.52
C PHE A 204 15.84 -10.72 18.39
N TYR A 205 16.83 -11.57 18.76
CA TYR A 205 16.74 -13.04 18.68
C TYR A 205 16.38 -13.55 17.27
N LEU A 206 17.05 -13.03 16.25
CA LEU A 206 16.78 -13.33 14.85
C LEU A 206 17.53 -14.57 14.37
N GLY A 207 16.80 -15.51 13.79
CA GLY A 207 17.32 -16.67 13.06
C GLY A 207 17.34 -16.44 11.55
N SER A 208 17.22 -17.53 10.80
CA SER A 208 17.03 -17.53 9.35
C SER A 208 15.55 -17.65 8.99
N PRO A 209 15.10 -17.24 7.78
CA PRO A 209 13.69 -17.30 7.40
C PRO A 209 13.02 -18.66 7.56
N LYS A 210 13.76 -19.76 7.35
CA LYS A 210 13.28 -21.14 7.52
C LYS A 210 12.99 -21.52 8.98
N ASP A 211 13.47 -20.75 9.95
CA ASP A 211 13.30 -21.03 11.38
C ASP A 211 11.96 -20.51 11.91
N TYR A 212 11.13 -19.89 11.07
CA TYR A 212 9.88 -19.24 11.47
C TYR A 212 8.67 -19.83 10.75
N HIS A 213 7.72 -20.37 11.53
CA HIS A 213 6.50 -20.99 11.05
C HIS A 213 5.67 -20.08 10.12
N TYR A 214 5.60 -18.79 10.43
CA TYR A 214 4.87 -17.80 9.64
C TYR A 214 5.52 -17.43 8.31
N LEU A 215 6.71 -17.96 8.00
CA LEU A 215 7.41 -17.74 6.73
C LEU A 215 7.51 -19.02 5.88
N THR A 216 7.35 -20.20 6.48
CA THR A 216 7.62 -21.49 5.83
C THR A 216 6.47 -22.06 5.01
N ASN A 217 5.30 -21.41 5.03
CA ASN A 217 4.14 -21.82 4.21
C ASN A 217 4.29 -21.41 2.74
N GLY A 218 5.05 -20.35 2.48
CA GLY A 218 5.34 -19.82 1.16
C GLY A 218 6.82 -19.91 0.79
N ASP A 219 7.22 -19.11 -0.18
CA ASP A 219 8.61 -18.99 -0.60
C ASP A 219 9.45 -18.23 0.44
N LEU A 220 10.74 -18.57 0.50
CA LEU A 220 11.71 -17.85 1.34
C LEU A 220 12.54 -16.82 0.55
N GLU A 221 12.54 -16.97 -0.77
CA GLU A 221 13.28 -16.16 -1.73
C GLU A 221 12.31 -15.58 -2.76
N ALA A 222 12.64 -14.42 -3.33
CA ALA A 222 11.89 -13.83 -4.43
C ALA A 222 12.87 -13.37 -5.52
N PRO A 223 12.78 -13.89 -6.75
CA PRO A 223 13.65 -13.46 -7.85
C PRO A 223 13.58 -11.94 -8.07
N GLY A 224 14.73 -11.30 -8.17
CA GLY A 224 14.84 -9.85 -8.39
C GLY A 224 14.62 -8.98 -7.15
N ILE A 225 14.47 -9.57 -5.96
CA ILE A 225 14.43 -8.84 -4.69
C ILE A 225 15.75 -9.06 -3.94
N ASP A 226 16.45 -7.97 -3.63
CA ASP A 226 17.57 -7.96 -2.69
C ASP A 226 17.06 -7.47 -1.32
N ASP A 227 16.74 -8.41 -0.43
CA ASP A 227 16.22 -8.11 0.90
C ASP A 227 17.22 -7.29 1.76
N VAL A 228 18.54 -7.38 1.51
CA VAL A 228 19.57 -6.64 2.26
C VAL A 228 19.62 -5.19 1.79
N GLU A 229 19.64 -4.97 0.49
CA GLU A 229 19.58 -3.63 -0.11
C GLU A 229 18.28 -2.91 0.28
N TRP A 230 17.15 -3.63 0.22
CA TRP A 230 15.85 -3.07 0.56
C TRP A 230 15.77 -2.74 2.05
N PHE A 231 16.34 -3.55 2.94
CA PHE A 231 16.42 -3.22 4.37
C PHE A 231 17.23 -1.94 4.63
N ASN A 232 18.34 -1.74 3.93
CA ASN A 232 19.12 -0.52 4.03
C ASN A 232 18.35 0.70 3.51
N SER A 233 17.58 0.53 2.44
CA SER A 233 16.68 1.55 1.92
C SER A 233 15.60 1.93 2.93
N THR A 234 14.98 0.95 3.60
CA THR A 234 13.99 1.17 4.65
C THR A 234 14.57 1.90 5.87
N LYS A 235 15.77 1.53 6.36
CA LYS A 235 16.45 2.26 7.45
C LYS A 235 16.82 3.70 7.06
N THR A 236 17.26 3.90 5.82
CA THR A 236 17.57 5.23 5.28
C THR A 236 16.31 6.09 5.21
N ALA A 237 15.19 5.51 4.78
CA ALA A 237 13.89 6.15 4.77
C ALA A 237 13.43 6.53 6.19
N PHE A 238 13.54 5.61 7.17
CA PHE A 238 13.24 5.91 8.58
C PHE A 238 14.02 7.13 9.09
N SER A 239 15.33 7.14 8.84
CA SER A 239 16.22 8.23 9.25
C SER A 239 15.87 9.54 8.56
N THR A 240 15.53 9.50 7.27
CA THR A 240 15.10 10.67 6.49
C THR A 240 13.81 11.29 7.03
N LEU A 241 12.90 10.46 7.57
CA LEU A 241 11.63 10.87 8.16
C LEU A 241 11.73 11.19 9.66
N GLY A 242 12.96 11.29 10.18
CA GLY A 242 13.23 11.64 11.57
C GLY A 242 12.80 10.58 12.58
N ILE A 243 12.71 9.31 12.17
CA ILE A 243 12.41 8.19 13.07
C ILE A 243 13.74 7.77 13.72
N SER A 244 13.82 7.97 15.03
CA SER A 244 15.05 7.75 15.82
C SER A 244 15.47 6.28 15.82
N GLN A 245 16.73 5.99 16.17
CA GLN A 245 17.21 4.62 16.26
C GLN A 245 16.43 3.81 17.31
N ASP A 246 16.04 4.43 18.42
CA ASP A 246 15.23 3.77 19.47
C ASP A 246 13.82 3.44 18.99
N GLU A 247 13.20 4.33 18.19
CA GLU A 247 11.92 4.05 17.54
C GLU A 247 12.06 2.91 16.52
N GLN A 248 13.11 2.93 15.69
CA GLN A 248 13.38 1.86 14.71
C GLN A 248 13.60 0.51 15.42
N ASP A 249 14.35 0.50 16.51
CA ASP A 249 14.59 -0.71 17.29
C ASP A 249 13.29 -1.25 17.92
N SER A 250 12.42 -0.36 18.41
CA SER A 250 11.10 -0.75 18.93
C SER A 250 10.21 -1.36 17.84
N ILE A 251 10.24 -0.78 16.63
CA ILE A 251 9.54 -1.33 15.45
C ILE A 251 10.06 -2.75 15.13
N PHE A 252 11.39 -2.93 15.06
CA PHE A 252 11.98 -4.23 14.75
C PHE A 252 11.79 -5.27 15.87
N GLN A 253 11.71 -4.85 17.13
CA GLN A 253 11.31 -5.71 18.25
C GLN A 253 9.92 -6.28 18.05
N VAL A 254 8.95 -5.45 17.63
CA VAL A 254 7.58 -5.93 17.35
C VAL A 254 7.60 -6.90 16.17
N VAL A 255 8.30 -6.59 15.07
CA VAL A 255 8.42 -7.51 13.92
C VAL A 255 9.00 -8.86 14.34
N SER A 256 10.06 -8.87 15.14
CA SER A 256 10.63 -10.12 15.67
C SER A 256 9.67 -10.87 16.60
N SER A 257 8.96 -10.14 17.46
CA SER A 257 7.98 -10.74 18.37
C SER A 257 6.86 -11.47 17.61
N VAL A 258 6.39 -10.92 16.49
CA VAL A 258 5.39 -11.56 15.62
C VAL A 258 5.93 -12.87 15.02
N LEU A 259 7.18 -12.86 14.53
CA LEU A 259 7.82 -14.06 13.99
C LEU A 259 7.98 -15.17 15.04
N LEU A 260 8.50 -14.82 16.22
CA LEU A 260 8.69 -15.76 17.33
C LEU A 260 7.36 -16.27 17.89
N LEU A 261 6.32 -15.42 17.91
CA LEU A 261 4.99 -15.83 18.35
C LEU A 261 4.46 -16.99 17.50
N GLY A 262 4.70 -16.99 16.18
CA GLY A 262 4.32 -18.09 15.30
C GLY A 262 4.99 -19.43 15.61
N ASN A 263 6.14 -19.41 16.28
CA ASN A 263 6.85 -20.60 16.72
C ASN A 263 6.36 -21.14 18.07
N VAL A 264 5.46 -20.47 18.78
CA VAL A 264 4.90 -20.98 20.03
C VAL A 264 4.06 -22.23 19.74
N GLU A 265 4.41 -23.32 20.43
CA GLU A 265 3.77 -24.62 20.28
C GLU A 265 2.92 -24.97 21.51
N PHE A 266 1.75 -25.53 21.23
CA PHE A 266 0.80 -25.94 22.26
C PHE A 266 0.73 -27.47 22.41
N GLY A 267 0.60 -27.93 23.65
CA GLY A 267 0.44 -29.32 24.06
C GLY A 267 -0.67 -29.49 25.10
N GLY A 268 -0.73 -30.68 25.71
CA GLY A 268 -1.77 -31.06 26.67
C GLY A 268 -3.03 -31.63 26.01
N GLU A 269 -3.66 -32.60 26.69
CA GLU A 269 -4.88 -33.28 26.22
C GLU A 269 -6.14 -32.66 26.84
N GLU A 270 -6.19 -32.53 28.17
CA GLU A 270 -7.33 -31.96 28.91
C GLU A 270 -7.22 -30.45 29.15
N SER A 271 -5.99 -29.92 29.26
CA SER A 271 -5.74 -28.48 29.40
C SER A 271 -4.56 -28.06 28.53
N VAL A 272 -4.73 -26.99 27.75
CA VAL A 272 -3.69 -26.53 26.85
C VAL A 272 -2.52 -25.95 27.64
N THR A 273 -1.30 -26.35 27.25
CA THR A 273 -0.04 -25.88 27.82
C THR A 273 0.92 -25.46 26.72
N ILE A 274 1.91 -24.64 27.05
CA ILE A 274 2.94 -24.20 26.10
C ILE A 274 4.13 -25.16 26.21
N LYS A 275 4.50 -25.80 25.08
CA LYS A 275 5.59 -26.81 25.04
C LYS A 275 6.97 -26.16 25.11
N ASN A 276 7.17 -25.08 24.36
CA ASN A 276 8.44 -24.39 24.20
C ASN A 276 8.44 -23.04 24.93
N THR A 277 8.37 -23.09 26.26
CA THR A 277 8.28 -21.90 27.14
C THR A 277 9.42 -20.90 26.94
N HIS A 278 10.60 -21.35 26.50
CA HIS A 278 11.73 -20.48 26.19
C HIS A 278 11.43 -19.51 25.02
N ILE A 279 10.72 -19.94 23.97
CA ILE A 279 10.33 -19.05 22.86
C ILE A 279 9.34 -18.00 23.36
N LEU A 280 8.37 -18.41 24.18
CA LEU A 280 7.40 -17.49 24.77
C LEU A 280 8.08 -16.42 25.65
N ALA A 281 9.09 -16.81 26.43
CA ALA A 281 9.86 -15.88 27.25
C ALA A 281 10.60 -14.83 26.39
N LEU A 282 11.11 -15.22 25.21
CA LEU A 282 11.70 -14.26 24.26
C LEU A 282 10.64 -13.29 23.72
N VAL A 283 9.45 -13.78 23.36
CA VAL A 283 8.33 -12.93 22.91
C VAL A 283 7.93 -11.94 24.01
N ALA A 284 7.76 -12.43 25.25
CA ALA A 284 7.40 -11.60 26.39
C ALA A 284 8.44 -10.52 26.67
N LYS A 285 9.73 -10.87 26.59
CA LYS A 285 10.85 -9.93 26.73
C LYS A 285 10.85 -8.84 25.64
N LEU A 286 10.60 -9.20 24.37
CA LEU A 286 10.53 -8.23 23.27
C LEU A 286 9.32 -7.30 23.39
N LEU A 287 8.18 -7.81 23.85
CA LEU A 287 6.96 -7.03 24.05
C LEU A 287 6.96 -6.23 25.37
N GLY A 288 7.94 -6.44 26.25
CA GLY A 288 8.00 -5.80 27.57
C GLY A 288 6.89 -6.24 28.53
N VAL A 289 6.39 -7.47 28.38
CA VAL A 289 5.31 -8.03 29.21
C VAL A 289 5.83 -9.16 30.10
N ARG A 290 5.07 -9.51 31.14
CA ARG A 290 5.42 -10.61 32.03
C ARG A 290 5.01 -11.95 31.41
N ASP A 291 5.91 -12.93 31.41
CA ASP A 291 5.70 -14.26 30.80
C ASP A 291 4.37 -14.90 31.19
N HIS A 292 4.04 -14.90 32.49
CA HIS A 292 2.79 -15.51 32.98
C HIS A 292 1.54 -14.87 32.38
N MET A 293 1.55 -13.56 32.11
CA MET A 293 0.41 -12.88 31.50
C MET A 293 0.20 -13.35 30.05
N LEU A 294 1.29 -13.56 29.31
CA LEU A 294 1.21 -14.05 27.95
C LEU A 294 0.79 -15.52 27.91
N VAL A 295 1.26 -16.36 28.85
CA VAL A 295 0.76 -17.73 29.02
C VAL A 295 -0.75 -17.71 29.23
N GLU A 296 -1.25 -16.91 30.17
CA GLU A 296 -2.68 -16.86 30.47
C GLU A 296 -3.51 -16.36 29.29
N ALA A 297 -3.06 -15.31 28.59
CA ALA A 297 -3.76 -14.77 27.42
C ALA A 297 -3.88 -15.79 26.28
N LEU A 298 -2.85 -16.64 26.09
CA LEU A 298 -2.83 -17.64 25.03
C LEU A 298 -3.53 -18.95 25.40
N THR A 299 -3.66 -19.27 26.69
CA THR A 299 -4.15 -20.58 27.15
C THR A 299 -5.49 -20.54 27.89
N LYS A 300 -5.98 -19.35 28.27
CA LYS A 300 -7.20 -19.18 29.04
C LYS A 300 -8.06 -18.07 28.43
N ARG A 301 -9.38 -18.20 28.57
CA ARG A 301 -10.34 -17.13 28.32
C ARG A 301 -10.93 -16.63 29.64
N PHE A 302 -10.96 -15.32 29.81
CA PHE A 302 -11.61 -14.66 30.94
C PHE A 302 -13.12 -14.58 30.72
N PHE A 303 -13.91 -15.01 31.71
CA PHE A 303 -15.36 -14.82 31.71
C PHE A 303 -15.74 -13.82 32.81
N GLY A 304 -16.06 -12.58 32.41
CA GLY A 304 -16.57 -11.55 33.31
C GLY A 304 -18.08 -11.67 33.46
N GLY A 305 -18.56 -12.11 34.63
CA GLY A 305 -19.97 -12.31 34.89
C GLY A 305 -20.77 -11.00 34.95
N GLY A 306 -21.65 -10.78 33.97
CA GLY A 306 -22.73 -9.81 34.11
C GLY A 306 -23.64 -10.21 35.28
N GLY A 307 -23.76 -9.33 36.28
CA GLY A 307 -24.78 -9.38 37.33
C GLY A 307 -24.54 -10.30 38.54
N ARG A 308 -23.63 -11.30 38.48
CA ARG A 308 -23.29 -12.16 39.64
C ARG A 308 -21.79 -12.42 39.72
N ALA A 309 -21.10 -11.47 40.34
CA ALA A 309 -19.69 -11.37 40.75
C ALA A 309 -18.88 -12.68 40.97
N SER A 310 -18.68 -13.48 39.94
CA SER A 310 -17.61 -14.48 39.89
C SER A 310 -16.90 -14.35 38.55
N SER A 311 -15.62 -14.01 38.60
CA SER A 311 -14.73 -14.11 37.44
C SER A 311 -14.00 -15.44 37.54
N TYR A 312 -13.96 -16.19 36.44
CA TYR A 312 -13.20 -17.42 36.36
C TYR A 312 -12.51 -17.55 35.01
N ASN A 313 -11.35 -18.19 35.02
CA ASN A 313 -10.55 -18.46 33.83
C ASN A 313 -10.89 -19.85 33.31
N ILE A 314 -11.31 -19.93 32.05
CA ILE A 314 -11.63 -21.18 31.37
C ILE A 314 -10.41 -21.59 30.53
N PRO A 315 -9.80 -22.76 30.76
CA PRO A 315 -8.75 -23.29 29.88
C PRO A 315 -9.26 -23.44 28.44
N LEU A 316 -8.41 -23.07 27.49
CA LEU A 316 -8.69 -23.26 26.07
C LEU A 316 -8.31 -24.67 25.61
N ASN A 317 -8.88 -25.11 24.50
CA ASN A 317 -8.34 -26.25 23.77
C ASN A 317 -7.18 -25.82 22.85
N LYS A 318 -6.48 -26.80 22.26
CA LYS A 318 -5.31 -26.53 21.41
C LYS A 318 -5.63 -25.66 20.19
N ALA A 319 -6.77 -25.88 19.54
CA ALA A 319 -7.17 -25.11 18.35
C ALA A 319 -7.44 -23.64 18.72
N GLN A 320 -8.16 -23.40 19.80
CA GLN A 320 -8.43 -22.06 20.33
C GLN A 320 -7.15 -21.32 20.75
N ALA A 321 -6.17 -22.01 21.32
CA ALA A 321 -4.89 -21.40 21.68
C ALA A 321 -4.08 -20.99 20.44
N ILE A 322 -4.11 -21.80 19.38
CA ILE A 322 -3.52 -21.45 18.08
C ILE A 322 -4.23 -20.23 17.48
N GLU A 323 -5.56 -20.21 17.48
CA GLU A 323 -6.35 -19.06 17.02
C GLU A 323 -6.02 -17.80 17.81
N ASN A 324 -5.87 -17.88 19.14
CA ASN A 324 -5.47 -16.75 19.98
C ASN A 324 -4.06 -16.25 19.66
N ARG A 325 -3.09 -17.15 19.48
CA ARG A 325 -1.71 -16.83 19.06
C ARG A 325 -1.73 -16.07 17.73
N ASP A 326 -2.46 -16.61 16.76
CA ASP A 326 -2.55 -16.07 15.42
C ASP A 326 -3.31 -14.73 15.38
N ALA A 327 -4.36 -14.59 16.19
CA ALA A 327 -5.08 -13.33 16.37
C ALA A 327 -4.17 -12.25 16.99
N LEU A 328 -3.39 -12.60 18.00
CA LEU A 328 -2.42 -11.68 18.61
C LEU A 328 -1.34 -11.26 17.62
N ALA A 329 -0.81 -12.19 16.82
CA ALA A 329 0.17 -11.88 15.76
C ALA A 329 -0.40 -10.89 14.73
N LYS A 330 -1.64 -11.13 14.27
CA LYS A 330 -2.35 -10.24 13.35
C LYS A 330 -2.53 -8.85 13.94
N GLU A 331 -2.99 -8.77 15.19
CA GLU A 331 -3.27 -7.50 15.87
C GLU A 331 -2.00 -6.69 16.10
N LEU A 332 -0.92 -7.32 16.58
CA LEU A 332 0.37 -6.67 16.79
C LEU A 332 0.90 -6.03 15.50
N TYR A 333 0.90 -6.78 14.40
CA TYR A 333 1.37 -6.26 13.12
C TYR A 333 0.45 -5.18 12.55
N SER A 334 -0.87 -5.35 12.66
CA SER A 334 -1.85 -4.36 12.19
C SER A 334 -1.69 -3.04 12.94
N LYS A 335 -1.54 -3.09 14.27
CA LYS A 335 -1.27 -1.92 15.10
C LYS A 335 0.09 -1.30 14.83
N LEU A 336 1.11 -2.10 14.54
CA LEU A 336 2.40 -1.60 14.10
C LEU A 336 2.28 -0.84 12.78
N PHE A 337 1.54 -1.38 11.81
CA PHE A 337 1.32 -0.73 10.53
C PHE A 337 0.55 0.59 10.67
N ASP A 338 -0.53 0.61 11.46
CA ASP A 338 -1.28 1.83 11.77
C ASP A 338 -0.39 2.88 12.48
N HIS A 339 0.44 2.43 13.43
CA HIS A 339 1.40 3.29 14.12
C HIS A 339 2.41 3.90 13.13
N LEU A 340 2.95 3.09 12.21
CA LEU A 340 3.85 3.56 11.16
C LEU A 340 3.17 4.61 10.28
N VAL A 341 1.96 4.35 9.78
CA VAL A 341 1.22 5.33 8.95
C VAL A 341 0.98 6.63 9.71
N ASN A 342 0.60 6.56 10.98
CA ASN A 342 0.44 7.75 11.82
C ASN A 342 1.77 8.51 12.00
N ARG A 343 2.87 7.79 12.24
CA ARG A 343 4.21 8.38 12.39
C ARG A 343 4.71 9.04 11.11
N LEU A 344 4.42 8.43 9.95
CA LEU A 344 4.68 9.02 8.63
C LEU A 344 3.86 10.30 8.45
N ASN A 345 2.56 10.27 8.76
CA ASN A 345 1.71 11.46 8.70
C ASN A 345 2.22 12.60 9.59
N SER A 346 2.73 12.30 10.80
CA SER A 346 3.37 13.30 11.66
C SER A 346 4.60 13.93 11.01
N ALA A 347 5.42 13.15 10.29
CA ALA A 347 6.58 13.66 9.57
C ALA A 347 6.22 14.48 8.31
N LEU A 348 5.04 14.21 7.72
CA LEU A 348 4.52 14.91 6.54
C LEU A 348 3.63 16.11 6.86
N THR A 349 3.38 16.36 8.14
CA THR A 349 2.53 17.47 8.58
C THR A 349 3.25 18.79 8.34
N GLY A 350 2.59 19.72 7.66
CA GLY A 350 3.02 21.12 7.61
C GLY A 350 1.85 22.07 7.87
N THR A 351 2.03 23.34 7.54
CA THR A 351 1.06 24.39 7.87
C THR A 351 -0.18 24.28 6.99
N ILE A 352 -1.30 23.83 7.56
CA ILE A 352 -2.58 23.76 6.86
C ILE A 352 -3.33 25.09 7.05
N GLU A 353 -3.48 25.83 5.96
CA GLU A 353 -4.28 27.06 5.89
C GLU A 353 -5.73 26.78 5.47
N PRO A 354 -6.71 27.66 5.74
CA PRO A 354 -8.11 27.46 5.36
C PRO A 354 -8.35 27.20 3.86
N ASN A 355 -7.48 27.75 2.99
CA ASN A 355 -7.56 27.61 1.54
C ASN A 355 -6.63 26.51 1.00
N THR A 356 -6.17 25.59 1.86
CA THR A 356 -5.33 24.47 1.43
C THR A 356 -6.13 23.54 0.52
N LEU A 357 -5.58 23.32 -0.68
CA LEU A 357 -6.12 22.37 -1.65
C LEU A 357 -5.30 21.09 -1.63
N PHE A 358 -5.80 20.03 -2.24
CA PHE A 358 -5.04 18.80 -2.35
C PHE A 358 -5.11 18.17 -3.74
N ILE A 359 -4.05 17.44 -4.08
CA ILE A 359 -4.08 16.42 -5.14
C ILE A 359 -3.98 15.06 -4.48
N GLY A 360 -5.04 14.27 -4.61
CA GLY A 360 -5.11 12.91 -4.10
C GLY A 360 -4.66 11.91 -5.16
N VAL A 361 -3.69 11.06 -4.84
CA VAL A 361 -3.27 9.95 -5.69
C VAL A 361 -3.74 8.66 -5.03
N LEU A 362 -4.65 7.95 -5.70
CA LEU A 362 -5.23 6.71 -5.21
C LEU A 362 -4.53 5.51 -5.86
N ASP A 363 -3.85 4.71 -5.03
CA ASP A 363 -3.22 3.43 -5.38
C ASP A 363 -3.86 2.33 -4.53
N ILE A 364 -4.78 1.58 -5.12
CA ILE A 364 -5.42 0.44 -4.44
C ILE A 364 -4.83 -0.88 -4.92
N PHE A 365 -5.03 -1.94 -4.14
CA PHE A 365 -4.80 -3.31 -4.58
C PHE A 365 -5.50 -3.59 -5.92
N GLY A 366 -4.86 -4.41 -6.76
CA GLY A 366 -5.47 -4.83 -8.01
C GLY A 366 -6.63 -5.79 -7.79
N PHE A 367 -7.50 -5.92 -8.79
CA PHE A 367 -8.45 -7.02 -8.85
C PHE A 367 -7.70 -8.35 -8.93
N GLU A 368 -8.14 -9.34 -8.14
CA GLU A 368 -7.45 -10.63 -8.00
C GLU A 368 -8.45 -11.80 -7.97
N ILE A 369 -8.14 -12.86 -8.73
CA ILE A 369 -8.86 -14.13 -8.70
C ILE A 369 -7.84 -15.24 -8.45
N PHE A 370 -8.00 -15.93 -7.32
CA PHE A 370 -7.22 -17.12 -6.98
C PHE A 370 -8.09 -18.37 -6.97
N ASN A 371 -7.46 -19.55 -6.83
CA ASN A 371 -8.16 -20.83 -6.69
C ASN A 371 -9.05 -20.86 -5.43
N HIS A 372 -8.60 -20.22 -4.35
CA HIS A 372 -9.36 -20.02 -3.12
C HIS A 372 -9.33 -18.54 -2.76
N ASN A 373 -10.50 -17.91 -2.67
CA ASN A 373 -10.66 -16.50 -2.33
C ASN A 373 -11.32 -16.40 -0.94
N SER A 374 -10.72 -15.65 -0.03
CA SER A 374 -11.26 -15.39 1.30
C SER A 374 -12.06 -14.08 1.34
N LEU A 375 -12.49 -13.69 2.54
CA LEU A 375 -13.17 -12.41 2.76
C LEU A 375 -12.30 -11.22 2.31
N GLU A 376 -10.98 -11.33 2.43
CA GLU A 376 -10.03 -10.30 1.99
C GLU A 376 -10.11 -10.08 0.47
N GLN A 377 -10.06 -11.14 -0.35
CA GLN A 377 -10.24 -11.00 -1.80
C GLN A 377 -11.63 -10.45 -2.15
N PHE A 378 -12.68 -10.81 -1.41
CA PHE A 378 -14.00 -10.23 -1.60
C PHE A 378 -13.99 -8.71 -1.35
N CYS A 379 -13.43 -8.26 -0.23
CA CYS A 379 -13.29 -6.83 0.07
C CYS A 379 -12.46 -6.09 -0.98
N ILE A 380 -11.35 -6.69 -1.43
CA ILE A 380 -10.46 -6.17 -2.47
C ILE A 380 -11.23 -5.97 -3.79
N ASN A 381 -11.90 -7.01 -4.26
CA ASN A 381 -12.63 -6.99 -5.52
C ASN A 381 -13.87 -6.08 -5.44
N TYR A 382 -14.56 -6.06 -4.29
CA TYR A 382 -15.67 -5.14 -4.05
C TYR A 382 -15.22 -3.67 -4.13
N THR A 383 -14.09 -3.32 -3.52
CA THR A 383 -13.54 -1.96 -3.65
C THR A 383 -13.19 -1.62 -5.10
N ASN A 384 -12.64 -2.56 -5.87
CA ASN A 384 -12.39 -2.37 -7.31
C ASN A 384 -13.70 -2.11 -8.08
N GLU A 385 -14.77 -2.87 -7.81
CA GLU A 385 -16.09 -2.65 -8.40
C GLU A 385 -16.68 -1.28 -8.04
N ARG A 386 -16.51 -0.83 -6.79
CA ARG A 386 -16.95 0.50 -6.35
C ARG A 386 -16.18 1.62 -7.05
N LEU A 387 -14.89 1.45 -7.31
CA LEU A 387 -14.11 2.41 -8.11
C LEU A 387 -14.51 2.40 -9.58
N HIS A 388 -14.77 1.22 -10.15
CA HIS A 388 -15.25 1.12 -11.53
C HIS A 388 -16.63 1.77 -11.70
N LEU A 389 -17.49 1.65 -10.70
CA LEU A 389 -18.77 2.37 -10.66
C LEU A 389 -18.55 3.90 -10.62
N GLN A 390 -17.64 4.38 -9.77
CA GLN A 390 -17.32 5.80 -9.70
C GLN A 390 -16.82 6.33 -11.05
N PHE A 391 -15.97 5.54 -11.71
CA PHE A 391 -15.48 5.82 -13.07
C PHE A 391 -16.62 5.95 -14.07
N ASN A 392 -17.53 4.96 -14.13
CA ASN A 392 -18.67 4.98 -15.05
C ASN A 392 -19.58 6.19 -14.81
N SER A 393 -19.78 6.56 -13.54
CA SER A 393 -20.56 7.73 -13.16
C SER A 393 -19.95 9.04 -13.65
N HIS A 394 -18.62 9.19 -13.59
CA HIS A 394 -17.94 10.42 -13.99
C HIS A 394 -17.75 10.52 -15.51
N MET A 395 -17.33 9.41 -16.15
CA MET A 395 -17.00 9.42 -17.57
C MET A 395 -18.22 9.40 -18.49
N PHE A 396 -19.33 8.80 -18.03
CA PHE A 396 -20.52 8.65 -18.85
C PHE A 396 -21.71 9.39 -18.27
N LYS A 397 -22.15 9.05 -17.04
CA LYS A 397 -23.41 9.61 -16.51
C LYS A 397 -23.36 11.14 -16.40
N ALA A 398 -22.34 11.68 -15.74
CA ALA A 398 -22.21 13.13 -15.54
C ALA A 398 -22.06 13.93 -16.85
N GLU A 399 -21.29 13.41 -17.82
CA GLU A 399 -21.15 14.04 -19.14
C GLU A 399 -22.48 14.06 -19.90
N GLN A 400 -23.22 12.95 -19.89
CA GLN A 400 -24.54 12.88 -20.53
C GLN A 400 -25.54 13.83 -19.88
N GLU A 401 -25.55 13.92 -18.55
CA GLU A 401 -26.40 14.84 -17.78
C GLU A 401 -26.08 16.31 -18.11
N GLU A 402 -24.80 16.67 -18.27
CA GLU A 402 -24.42 18.03 -18.64
C GLU A 402 -24.83 18.36 -20.10
N TYR A 403 -24.69 17.42 -21.03
CA TYR A 403 -25.18 17.61 -22.41
C TYR A 403 -26.70 17.83 -22.47
N GLU A 404 -27.46 17.09 -21.67
CA GLU A 404 -28.91 17.29 -21.55
C GLU A 404 -29.25 18.67 -20.99
N LYS A 405 -28.56 19.07 -19.91
CA LYS A 405 -28.76 20.35 -19.23
C LYS A 405 -28.43 21.54 -20.13
N GLU A 406 -27.37 21.44 -20.92
CA GLU A 406 -26.95 22.45 -21.90
C GLU A 406 -27.73 22.34 -23.23
N SER A 407 -28.70 21.42 -23.33
CA SER A 407 -29.53 21.20 -24.53
C SER A 407 -28.70 20.91 -25.80
N VAL A 408 -27.59 20.21 -25.64
CA VAL A 408 -26.72 19.79 -26.74
C VAL A 408 -27.38 18.62 -27.48
N ALA A 409 -27.52 18.75 -28.81
CA ALA A 409 -28.03 17.66 -29.64
C ALA A 409 -27.01 16.51 -29.68
N TRP A 410 -27.35 15.38 -29.05
CA TRP A 410 -26.45 14.27 -28.86
C TRP A 410 -27.21 12.93 -28.79
N GLU A 411 -26.56 11.83 -29.19
CA GLU A 411 -27.11 10.49 -29.10
C GLU A 411 -26.56 9.75 -27.87
N LYS A 412 -27.45 9.28 -26.99
CA LYS A 412 -27.05 8.61 -25.75
C LYS A 412 -26.16 7.39 -26.00
N ILE A 413 -24.88 7.48 -25.61
CA ILE A 413 -23.98 6.31 -25.60
C ILE A 413 -24.39 5.38 -24.46
N THR A 414 -24.64 4.12 -24.82
CA THR A 414 -24.82 3.03 -23.87
C THR A 414 -23.47 2.53 -23.40
N PHE A 415 -23.37 2.25 -22.09
CA PHE A 415 -22.18 1.68 -21.47
C PHE A 415 -22.62 0.61 -20.47
N HIS A 416 -21.71 -0.29 -20.11
CA HIS A 416 -21.99 -1.35 -19.15
C HIS A 416 -22.01 -0.77 -17.72
N ASP A 417 -23.20 -0.58 -17.16
CA ASP A 417 -23.35 -0.20 -15.76
C ASP A 417 -23.12 -1.42 -14.86
N ASN A 418 -22.14 -1.33 -13.97
CA ASN A 418 -21.85 -2.37 -12.99
C ASN A 418 -22.68 -2.24 -11.70
N GLN A 419 -23.64 -1.30 -11.64
CA GLN A 419 -24.76 -1.40 -10.72
C GLN A 419 -25.73 -2.46 -11.22
N VAL A 420 -25.88 -3.54 -10.45
CA VAL A 420 -27.01 -4.46 -10.64
C VAL A 420 -28.28 -3.65 -10.55
N HIS A 421 -29.02 -3.52 -11.66
CA HIS A 421 -30.42 -3.13 -11.61
C HIS A 421 -31.09 -4.10 -10.64
N ARG A 422 -31.52 -3.61 -9.47
CA ARG A 422 -32.46 -4.34 -8.63
C ARG A 422 -33.71 -4.53 -9.49
N LEU A 423 -33.84 -5.69 -10.11
CA LEU A 423 -35.13 -6.24 -10.51
C LEU A 423 -35.88 -6.44 -9.19
N TYR A 424 -36.64 -5.41 -8.81
CA TYR A 424 -37.69 -5.50 -7.81
C TYR A 424 -38.97 -5.97 -8.48
#